data_AF-A0A6B3GPZ6-F1
#
_entry.id   AF-A0A6B3GPZ6-F1
#
_cell.length_a   1.000
_cell.length_b   1.000
_cell.length_c   1.000
_cell.angle_alpha   90.00
_cell.angle_beta   90.00
_cell.angle_gamma   90.00
#
_symmetry.space_group_name_H-M   'P 1'
#
loop_
_entity.id
_entity.type
_entity.pdbx_description
1 polymer ?
#
loop_
_entity_poly.entity_id
_entity_poly.type
_entity_poly.pdbx_seq_one_letter_code
_entity_poly.pdbx_strand_id
1 'polypeptide(L)'
;MPVLRPLHDEAGLEALTVATYQAVSGSGLAGVSELHGQASKVVADAEKLVHDGEAVDFPEPGVYKRPIAFNVLPLAGSIVDDGSFETDEEQKLRNESRKILEIP
;
A
#
# COMPACT_ATOMS: atom_id res chain seq x y z
N MET A 1 -6.57 -6.03 16.18
CA MET A 1 -5.13 -5.71 16.07
C MET A 1 -4.32 -6.50 17.10
N PRO A 2 -3.83 -7.70 16.76
CA PRO A 2 -3.12 -8.57 17.70
C PRO A 2 -1.90 -7.89 18.36
N VAL A 3 -1.18 -7.05 17.60
CA VAL A 3 0.01 -6.36 18.11
C VAL A 3 -0.30 -5.17 19.02
N LEU A 4 -1.48 -4.53 18.87
CA LEU A 4 -1.85 -3.36 19.68
C LEU A 4 -2.65 -3.72 20.92
N ARG A 5 -3.34 -4.86 20.96
CA ARG A 5 -4.17 -5.23 22.12
C ARG A 5 -3.38 -5.25 23.44
N PRO A 6 -2.21 -5.91 23.54
CA PRO A 6 -1.44 -5.89 24.78
C PRO A 6 -1.00 -4.48 25.22
N LEU A 7 -0.67 -3.61 24.26
CA LEU A 7 -0.28 -2.22 24.55
C LEU A 7 -1.48 -1.38 25.01
N HIS A 8 -2.64 -1.59 24.38
CA HIS A 8 -3.88 -0.94 24.77
C HIS A 8 -4.32 -1.37 26.18
N ASP A 9 -4.25 -2.66 26.49
CA ASP A 9 -4.66 -3.20 27.79
C ASP A 9 -3.75 -2.70 28.93
N GLU A 10 -2.46 -2.49 28.66
CA GLU A 10 -1.48 -2.00 29.66
C GLU A 10 -1.50 -0.47 29.83
N ALA A 11 -1.57 0.28 28.73
CA ALA A 11 -1.28 1.73 28.74
C ALA A 11 -2.40 2.62 28.19
N GLY A 12 -3.45 2.04 27.60
CA GLY A 12 -4.47 2.79 26.88
C GLY A 12 -3.94 3.33 25.54
N LEU A 13 -4.66 3.05 24.46
CA LEU A 13 -4.35 3.57 23.13
C LEU A 13 -5.14 4.87 22.90
N GLU A 14 -4.43 6.00 22.78
CA GLU A 14 -5.07 7.30 22.53
C GLU A 14 -5.05 7.68 21.04
N ALA A 15 -3.96 7.38 20.34
CA ALA A 15 -3.78 7.70 18.93
C ALA A 15 -2.85 6.69 18.25
N LEU A 16 -3.01 6.54 16.94
CA LEU A 16 -2.17 5.69 16.10
C LEU A 16 -1.86 6.40 14.78
N THR A 17 -0.58 6.52 14.45
CA THR A 17 -0.10 6.93 13.13
C THR A 17 0.59 5.73 12.49
N VAL A 18 0.19 5.37 11.28
CA VAL A 18 0.70 4.19 10.57
C VAL A 18 1.18 4.59 9.18
N ALA A 19 2.37 4.13 8.81
CA ALA A 19 2.80 4.04 7.42
C ALA A 19 2.80 2.56 7.03
N THR A 20 2.02 2.19 6.02
CA THR A 20 1.91 0.81 5.57
C THR A 20 2.86 0.53 4.40
N TYR A 21 3.36 -0.70 4.32
CA TYR A 21 4.15 -1.20 3.21
C TYR A 21 3.46 -2.45 2.70
N GLN A 22 2.41 -2.25 1.93
CA GLN A 22 1.52 -3.33 1.52
C GLN A 22 2.11 -4.11 0.35
N ALA A 23 2.04 -5.45 0.44
CA ALA A 23 2.44 -6.33 -0.64
C ALA A 23 1.38 -6.34 -1.76
N VAL A 24 1.82 -6.47 -3.01
CA VAL A 24 0.94 -6.57 -4.20
C VAL A 24 0.00 -7.78 -4.16
N SER A 25 0.27 -8.76 -3.30
CA SER A 25 -0.63 -9.90 -3.07
C SER A 25 -2.00 -9.49 -2.54
N GLY A 26 -2.14 -8.30 -1.93
CA GLY A 26 -3.43 -7.74 -1.56
C GLY A 26 -4.35 -7.48 -2.75
N SER A 27 -3.77 -7.24 -3.94
CA SER A 27 -4.50 -7.11 -5.21
C SER A 27 -4.69 -8.46 -5.93
N GLY A 28 -4.39 -9.58 -5.27
CA GLY A 28 -4.51 -10.92 -5.81
C GLY A 28 -3.48 -11.28 -6.88
N LEU A 29 -3.76 -12.35 -7.62
CA LEU A 29 -2.86 -12.89 -8.65
C LEU A 29 -2.51 -11.87 -9.74
N ALA A 30 -3.46 -10.99 -10.08
CA ALA A 30 -3.24 -9.95 -11.08
C ALA A 30 -2.15 -8.96 -10.65
N GLY A 31 -2.18 -8.49 -9.40
CA GLY A 31 -1.15 -7.59 -8.88
C GLY A 31 0.23 -8.23 -8.82
N VAL A 32 0.30 -9.50 -8.41
CA VAL A 32 1.55 -10.28 -8.41
C VAL A 32 2.10 -10.46 -9.83
N SER A 33 1.23 -10.79 -10.80
CA SER A 33 1.60 -10.98 -12.20
C SER A 33 2.08 -9.67 -12.83
N GLU A 34 1.43 -8.56 -12.52
CA GLU A 34 1.83 -7.23 -13.00
C GLU A 34 3.20 -6.83 -12.45
N LEU A 35 3.42 -6.94 -11.14
CA LEU A 35 4.74 -6.68 -10.55
C LEU A 35 5.83 -7.53 -11.21
N HIS A 36 5.58 -8.83 -11.35
CA HIS A 36 6.55 -9.75 -11.95
C HIS A 36 6.85 -9.40 -13.41
N GLY A 37 5.83 -9.10 -14.21
CA GLY A 37 6.00 -8.73 -15.62
C GLY A 37 6.76 -7.40 -15.79
N GLN A 38 6.41 -6.39 -15.00
CA GLN A 38 7.12 -5.10 -14.99
C GLN A 38 8.58 -5.26 -14.58
N ALA A 39 8.85 -5.97 -13.48
CA ALA A 39 10.21 -6.18 -13.00
C ALA A 39 11.05 -6.98 -14.00
N SER A 40 10.51 -8.07 -14.55
CA SER A 40 11.24 -8.93 -15.50
C SER A 40 11.61 -8.20 -16.79
N LYS A 41 10.77 -7.25 -17.26
CA LYS A 41 11.07 -6.46 -18.47
C LYS A 41 12.28 -5.54 -18.27
N VAL A 42 12.42 -4.93 -17.09
CA VAL A 42 13.34 -3.79 -16.89
C VAL A 42 14.55 -4.11 -16.01
N VAL A 43 14.58 -5.26 -15.31
CA VAL A 43 15.62 -5.57 -14.31
C VAL A 43 17.04 -5.53 -14.85
N ALA A 44 17.25 -5.87 -16.13
CA ALA A 44 18.57 -5.84 -16.76
C ALA A 44 19.17 -4.43 -16.85
N ASP A 45 18.32 -3.39 -16.90
CA ASP A 45 18.70 -2.00 -17.06
C ASP A 45 18.36 -1.15 -15.81
N ALA A 46 17.89 -1.78 -14.73
CA ALA A 46 17.35 -1.10 -13.55
C ALA A 46 18.39 -0.20 -12.83
N GLU A 47 19.68 -0.41 -13.04
CA GLU A 47 20.74 0.49 -12.52
C GLU A 47 20.61 1.93 -13.04
N LYS A 48 20.04 2.12 -14.23
CA LYS A 48 19.82 3.45 -14.82
C LYS A 48 18.83 4.30 -14.01
N LEU A 49 17.95 3.66 -13.24
CA LEU A 49 16.99 4.33 -12.34
C LEU A 49 17.66 5.16 -11.24
N VAL A 50 18.96 4.94 -10.96
CA VAL A 50 19.73 5.76 -10.02
C VAL A 50 19.82 7.22 -10.48
N HIS A 51 19.81 7.46 -11.78
CA HIS A 51 20.00 8.81 -12.35
C HIS A 51 18.71 9.44 -12.85
N ASP A 52 17.76 8.63 -13.31
CA ASP A 52 16.48 9.07 -13.84
C ASP A 52 15.42 7.98 -13.67
N GLY A 53 14.32 8.31 -12.99
CA GLY A 53 13.20 7.39 -12.75
C GLY A 53 12.46 6.95 -14.01
N GLU A 54 12.66 7.65 -15.14
CA GLU A 54 12.09 7.33 -16.45
C GLU A 54 13.09 6.64 -17.39
N ALA A 55 14.28 6.25 -16.90
CA ALA A 55 15.36 5.72 -17.74
C ALA A 55 15.10 4.31 -18.33
N VAL A 56 14.02 3.64 -17.91
CA VAL A 56 13.62 2.31 -18.41
C VAL A 56 12.14 2.33 -18.81
N ASP A 57 11.82 1.58 -19.86
CA ASP A 57 10.47 1.50 -20.41
C ASP A 57 9.66 0.40 -19.71
N PHE A 58 8.85 0.76 -18.72
CA PHE A 58 7.93 -0.17 -18.06
C PHE A 58 6.77 -0.58 -19.00
N PRO A 59 6.20 -1.78 -18.85
CA PRO A 59 4.89 -2.09 -19.45
C PRO A 59 3.81 -1.14 -18.92
N GLU A 60 2.80 -0.87 -19.75
CA GLU A 60 1.61 -0.12 -19.33
C GLU A 60 0.95 -0.78 -18.09
N PRO A 61 0.71 -0.02 -17.01
CA PRO A 61 0.02 -0.52 -15.82
C PRO A 61 -1.43 -0.92 -16.11
N GLY A 62 -1.89 -2.02 -15.51
CA GLY A 62 -3.27 -2.49 -15.65
C GLY A 62 -4.05 -2.40 -14.33
N VAL A 63 -3.57 -3.13 -13.33
CA VAL A 63 -4.11 -3.18 -11.96
C VAL A 63 -3.83 -1.87 -11.23
N TYR A 64 -2.61 -1.33 -11.37
CA TYR A 64 -2.18 -0.12 -10.70
C TYR A 64 -2.26 1.10 -11.62
N LYS A 65 -2.33 2.32 -11.06
CA LYS A 65 -2.38 3.58 -11.84
C LYS A 65 -1.03 4.00 -12.44
N ARG A 66 0.05 3.41 -11.95
CA ARG A 66 1.45 3.66 -12.28
C ARG A 66 2.23 2.36 -12.12
N PRO A 67 3.43 2.23 -12.72
CA PRO A 67 4.27 1.07 -12.52
C PRO A 67 4.51 0.82 -11.02
N ILE A 68 4.38 -0.44 -10.59
CA ILE A 68 4.61 -0.86 -9.21
C ILE A 68 6.00 -1.46 -9.02
N ALA A 69 6.61 -2.02 -10.08
CA ALA A 69 7.99 -2.48 -10.00
C ALA A 69 8.96 -1.31 -9.79
N PHE A 70 9.88 -1.49 -8.83
CA PHE A 70 10.87 -0.46 -8.44
C PHE A 70 10.24 0.88 -7.99
N ASN A 71 8.98 0.85 -7.53
CA ASN A 71 8.24 2.04 -7.15
C ASN A 71 7.42 1.80 -5.87
N VAL A 72 6.93 2.88 -5.26
CA VAL A 72 5.95 2.86 -4.17
C VAL A 72 4.79 3.76 -4.57
N LEU A 73 3.56 3.21 -4.56
CA LEU A 73 2.36 3.96 -4.88
C LEU A 73 1.65 4.36 -3.58
N PRO A 74 1.56 5.67 -3.26
CA PRO A 74 0.91 6.15 -2.05
C PRO A 74 -0.62 6.22 -2.24
N LEU A 75 -1.21 5.15 -2.77
CA LEU A 75 -2.64 5.04 -3.00
C LEU A 75 -3.05 3.57 -3.00
N ALA A 76 -3.72 3.14 -1.94
CA ALA A 76 -4.31 1.81 -1.83
C ALA A 76 -5.83 1.94 -1.76
N GLY A 77 -6.54 1.33 -2.70
CA GLY A 77 -7.99 1.43 -2.81
C GLY A 77 -8.47 2.71 -3.50
N SER A 78 -9.63 3.23 -3.10
CA SER A 78 -10.26 4.40 -3.72
C SER A 78 -10.42 5.56 -2.73
N ILE A 79 -10.24 6.80 -3.19
CA ILE A 79 -10.55 7.99 -2.39
C ILE A 79 -12.05 8.02 -2.10
N VAL A 80 -12.39 8.23 -0.83
CA VAL A 80 -13.79 8.32 -0.37
C VAL A 80 -14.30 9.76 -0.53
N ASP A 81 -15.50 9.92 -1.07
CA ASP A 81 -16.15 11.23 -1.28
C ASP A 81 -16.89 11.71 -0.03
N ASP A 82 -16.15 11.85 1.08
CA ASP A 82 -16.67 12.33 2.37
C ASP A 82 -15.91 13.57 2.90
N GLY A 83 -14.98 14.10 2.10
CA GLY A 83 -14.15 15.26 2.44
C GLY A 83 -12.95 14.97 3.33
N SER A 84 -12.73 13.71 3.76
CA SER A 84 -11.56 13.31 4.55
C SER A 84 -10.27 13.24 3.74
N PHE A 85 -10.39 13.09 2.41
CA PHE A 85 -9.29 12.79 1.48
C PHE A 85 -8.57 11.46 1.77
N GLU A 86 -9.23 10.56 2.51
CA GLU A 86 -8.71 9.23 2.80
C GLU A 86 -9.13 8.21 1.75
N THR A 87 -8.35 7.15 1.62
CA THR A 87 -8.78 5.95 0.89
C THR A 87 -9.69 5.07 1.74
N ASP A 88 -10.51 4.25 1.08
CA ASP A 88 -11.29 3.21 1.74
C ASP A 88 -10.43 2.25 2.56
N GLU A 89 -9.21 1.94 2.13
CA GLU A 89 -8.24 1.12 2.87
C GLU A 89 -7.75 1.81 4.17
N GLU A 90 -7.50 3.12 4.14
CA GLU A 90 -7.13 3.91 5.33
C GLU A 90 -8.29 3.96 6.33
N GLN A 91 -9.51 4.22 5.85
CA GLN A 91 -10.70 4.20 6.69
C GLN A 91 -10.96 2.82 7.28
N LYS A 92 -10.77 1.76 6.48
CA LYS A 92 -10.92 0.37 6.91
C LYS A 92 -9.92 0.03 8.02
N LEU A 93 -8.65 0.39 7.87
CA LEU A 93 -7.62 0.18 8.90
C LEU A 93 -8.06 0.80 10.24
N ARG A 94 -8.56 2.04 10.22
CA ARG A 94 -9.08 2.73 11.41
C ARG A 94 -10.30 2.03 11.99
N ASN A 95 -11.32 1.79 11.18
CA ASN A 95 -12.62 1.28 11.63
C ASN A 95 -12.53 -0.17 12.12
N GLU A 96 -11.79 -1.03 11.42
CA GLU A 96 -11.57 -2.41 11.84
C GLU A 96 -10.70 -2.48 13.10
N SER A 97 -9.69 -1.62 13.23
CA SER A 97 -8.88 -1.57 14.45
C SER A 97 -9.71 -1.21 15.67
N ARG A 98 -10.57 -0.18 15.56
CA ARG A 98 -11.52 0.21 16.61
C ARG A 98 -12.47 -0.92 17.00
N LYS A 99 -13.09 -1.54 16.00
CA LYS A 99 -14.00 -2.67 16.21
C LYS A 99 -13.33 -3.86 16.89
N ILE A 100 -12.12 -4.24 16.48
CA ILE A 100 -11.40 -5.40 17.04
C ILE A 100 -10.87 -5.10 18.45
N LEU A 101 -10.49 -3.86 18.73
CA LEU A 101 -10.00 -3.44 20.04
C LEU A 101 -11.14 -3.09 21.02
N GLU A 102 -12.38 -2.96 20.54
CA GLU A 102 -13.55 -2.51 21.30
C GLU A 102 -13.38 -1.09 21.85
N ILE A 103 -12.78 -0.21 21.05
CA ILE A 103 -12.50 1.19 21.39
C ILE A 103 -13.25 2.14 20.43
N PRO A 104 -13.52 3.40 20.84
CA PRO A 104 -14.21 4.40 20.02
C PRO A 104 -13.53 4.70 18.68
#